data_AF-A0A2A2WEJ7-F1
#
_entry.id   AF-A0A2A2WEJ7-F1
#
_cell.length_a   1.000
_cell.length_b   1.000
_cell.length_c   1.000
_cell.angle_alpha   90.00
_cell.angle_beta   90.00
_cell.angle_gamma   90.00
#
_symmetry.space_group_name_H-M   'P 1'
#
loop_
_entity.id
_entity.type
_entity.pdbx_description
1 polymer ?
#
loop_
_entity_poly.entity_id
_entity_poly.type
_entity_poly.pdbx_seq_one_letter_code
_entity_poly.pdbx_strand_id
1 'polypeptide(L)'
;MTVIPAVLRPGSDPLTLTWDFDNRLVSADVDNDSTDDVFYEWDALGRRVARDDGTTDSIYVQNGQQTVADYTSGTAATNPTYNDVYASYIDEPVVRDGTGGLRYYNRSPTGVREGSTERSRRPAEVVTATEG
;
A
#
# COMPACT_ATOMS: atom_id res chain seq x y z
N MET A 1 9.55 -23.20 -0.71
CA MET A 1 8.55 -22.92 -1.76
C MET A 1 7.21 -23.49 -1.31
N THR A 2 6.14 -22.72 -1.47
CA THR A 2 4.77 -23.05 -1.08
C THR A 2 3.87 -22.86 -2.30
N VAL A 3 3.01 -23.83 -2.62
CA VAL A 3 2.07 -23.73 -3.75
C VAL A 3 0.65 -23.62 -3.21
N ILE A 4 -0.06 -22.58 -3.64
CA ILE A 4 -1.52 -22.47 -3.45
C ILE A 4 -2.17 -23.00 -4.73
N PRO A 5 -2.91 -24.12 -4.66
CA PRO A 5 -3.48 -24.73 -5.85
C PRO A 5 -4.57 -23.85 -6.47
N ALA A 6 -4.73 -23.93 -7.79
CA ALA A 6 -5.74 -23.18 -8.56
C ALA A 6 -7.18 -23.35 -8.03
N VAL A 7 -7.51 -24.51 -7.44
CA VAL A 7 -8.84 -24.74 -6.84
C VAL A 7 -9.17 -23.77 -5.69
N LEU A 8 -8.14 -23.21 -5.04
CA LEU A 8 -8.28 -22.18 -4.00
C LEU A 8 -8.14 -20.75 -4.56
N ARG A 9 -7.89 -20.61 -5.88
CA ARG A 9 -7.77 -19.34 -6.61
C ARG A 9 -8.73 -19.33 -7.82
N PRO A 10 -10.02 -19.01 -7.62
CA PRO A 10 -11.00 -19.03 -8.70
C PRO A 10 -10.57 -18.18 -9.92
N GLY A 11 -10.45 -18.82 -11.08
CA GLY A 11 -10.09 -18.15 -12.33
C GLY A 11 -8.61 -17.76 -12.47
N SER A 12 -7.70 -18.44 -11.75
CA SER A 12 -6.26 -18.20 -11.86
C SER A 12 -5.47 -19.51 -11.81
N ASP A 13 -4.26 -19.47 -12.33
CA ASP A 13 -3.28 -20.55 -12.21
C ASP A 13 -2.86 -20.76 -10.74
N PRO A 14 -2.19 -21.88 -10.42
CA PRO A 14 -1.57 -22.05 -9.10
C PRO A 14 -0.67 -20.84 -8.75
N LEU A 15 -0.56 -20.52 -7.47
CA LEU A 15 0.36 -19.47 -7.01
C LEU A 15 1.54 -20.14 -6.32
N THR A 16 2.73 -19.95 -6.87
CA THR A 16 3.95 -20.44 -6.27
C THR A 16 4.62 -19.30 -5.49
N LEU A 17 4.91 -19.54 -4.21
CA LEU A 17 5.47 -18.56 -3.28
C LEU A 17 6.82 -19.05 -2.76
N THR A 18 7.84 -18.21 -2.85
CA THR A 18 9.18 -18.50 -2.35
C THR A 18 9.49 -17.63 -1.13
N TRP A 19 10.02 -18.27 -0.09
CA TRP A 19 10.26 -17.65 1.22
C TRP A 19 11.75 -17.76 1.57
N ASP A 20 12.29 -16.75 2.25
CA ASP A 20 13.63 -16.79 2.82
C ASP A 20 13.69 -17.59 4.14
N PHE A 21 14.88 -17.68 4.74
CA PHE A 21 15.09 -18.41 6.00
C PHE A 21 14.40 -17.77 7.21
N ASP A 22 14.10 -16.47 7.13
CA ASP A 22 13.43 -15.66 8.15
C ASP A 22 11.90 -15.66 7.97
N ASN A 23 11.37 -16.51 7.08
CA ASN A 23 9.96 -16.60 6.75
C ASN A 23 9.38 -15.30 6.14
N ARG A 24 10.16 -14.63 5.29
CA ARG A 24 9.72 -13.50 4.47
C ARG A 24 9.52 -13.93 3.03
N LEU A 25 8.42 -13.48 2.42
CA LEU A 25 8.14 -13.76 1.01
C LEU A 25 9.15 -12.98 0.15
N VAL A 26 9.90 -13.66 -0.70
CA VAL A 26 10.93 -13.05 -1.55
C VAL A 26 10.56 -13.04 -3.03
N SER A 27 9.75 -14.01 -3.46
CA SER A 27 9.21 -14.01 -4.81
C SER A 27 7.88 -14.77 -4.93
N ALA A 28 7.13 -14.46 -5.98
CA ALA A 28 5.91 -15.15 -6.35
C ALA A 28 5.81 -15.31 -7.86
N ASP A 29 5.49 -16.53 -8.28
CA ASP A 29 5.10 -16.91 -9.64
C ASP A 29 3.55 -17.03 -9.65
N VAL A 30 2.89 -16.05 -10.28
CA VAL A 30 1.45 -15.82 -10.18
C VAL A 30 0.65 -16.52 -11.28
N ASP A 31 1.30 -16.89 -12.38
CA ASP A 31 0.73 -17.61 -13.53
C ASP A 31 1.27 -19.06 -13.70
N ASN A 32 2.15 -19.48 -12.82
CA ASN A 32 2.73 -20.81 -12.70
C ASN A 32 3.49 -21.27 -13.95
N ASP A 33 4.22 -20.35 -14.60
CA ASP A 33 5.04 -20.63 -15.78
C ASP A 33 6.49 -21.05 -15.43
N SER A 34 6.82 -21.15 -14.14
CA SER A 34 8.16 -21.42 -13.58
C SER A 34 9.12 -20.22 -13.60
N THR A 35 8.61 -19.02 -13.88
CA THR A 35 9.30 -17.74 -13.75
C THR A 35 8.63 -16.94 -12.64
N ASP A 36 9.43 -16.37 -11.73
CA ASP A 36 8.89 -15.48 -10.71
C ASP A 36 8.48 -14.14 -11.34
N ASP A 37 7.26 -13.67 -11.07
CA ASP A 37 6.69 -12.43 -11.60
C ASP A 37 6.86 -11.24 -10.65
N VAL A 38 6.86 -11.53 -9.35
CA VAL A 38 6.90 -10.51 -8.31
C VAL A 38 8.04 -10.81 -7.38
N PHE A 39 8.92 -9.83 -7.15
CA PHE A 39 10.05 -9.91 -6.24
C PHE A 39 9.89 -8.93 -5.09
N TYR A 40 10.38 -9.32 -3.91
CA TYR A 40 10.30 -8.51 -2.70
C TYR A 40 11.67 -8.44 -2.02
N GLU A 41 12.04 -7.24 -1.60
CA GLU A 41 13.25 -7.01 -0.82
C GLU A 41 12.92 -6.55 0.59
N TRP A 42 13.78 -6.94 1.53
CA TRP A 42 13.61 -6.69 2.96
C TRP A 42 14.89 -6.12 3.53
N ASP A 43 14.78 -5.17 4.46
CA ASP A 43 15.92 -4.71 5.23
C ASP A 43 16.27 -5.68 6.38
N ALA A 44 17.38 -5.41 7.06
CA ALA A 44 17.86 -6.22 8.18
C ALA A 44 16.91 -6.23 9.40
N LEU A 45 15.94 -5.31 9.47
CA LEU A 45 14.91 -5.29 10.51
C LEU A 45 13.65 -6.07 10.08
N GLY A 46 13.63 -6.62 8.87
CA GLY A 46 12.52 -7.36 8.31
C GLY A 46 11.38 -6.50 7.79
N ARG A 47 11.61 -5.21 7.51
CA ARG A 47 10.64 -4.34 6.83
C ARG A 47 10.85 -4.44 5.33
N ARG A 48 9.75 -4.45 4.56
CA ARG A 48 9.84 -4.49 3.10
C ARG A 48 10.36 -3.16 2.57
N VAL A 49 11.38 -3.19 1.72
CA VAL A 49 12.02 -2.00 1.14
C VAL A 49 11.82 -1.87 -0.36
N ALA A 50 11.53 -2.98 -1.06
CA ALA A 50 11.16 -2.94 -2.47
C ALA A 50 10.13 -4.01 -2.84
N ARG A 51 9.41 -3.74 -3.92
CA ARG A 51 8.61 -4.71 -4.67
C ARG A 51 8.77 -4.43 -6.16
N ASP A 52 9.18 -5.42 -6.92
CA ASP A 52 9.09 -5.44 -8.38
C ASP A 52 7.94 -6.39 -8.76
N ASP A 53 7.07 -5.99 -9.67
CA ASP A 53 5.95 -6.80 -10.15
C ASP A 53 5.97 -7.00 -11.68
N GLY A 54 7.14 -6.83 -12.28
CA GLY A 54 7.35 -6.92 -13.73
C GLY A 54 6.86 -5.69 -14.50
N THR A 55 6.20 -4.74 -13.82
CA THR A 55 5.71 -3.50 -14.44
C THR A 55 6.24 -2.24 -13.77
N THR A 56 6.28 -2.20 -12.44
CA THR A 56 6.74 -1.02 -11.69
C THR A 56 7.43 -1.41 -10.39
N ASP A 57 8.71 -1.12 -10.33
CA ASP A 57 9.49 -1.21 -9.10
C ASP A 57 9.02 -0.14 -8.11
N SER A 58 8.50 -0.59 -6.98
CA SER A 58 8.10 0.24 -5.85
C SER A 58 9.15 0.19 -4.76
N ILE A 59 9.64 1.34 -4.32
CA ILE A 59 10.60 1.50 -3.23
C ILE A 59 9.90 2.10 -2.01
N TYR A 60 10.11 1.51 -0.83
CA TYR A 60 9.45 1.87 0.42
C TYR A 60 10.43 2.52 1.40
N VAL A 61 10.15 3.76 1.79
CA VAL A 61 10.96 4.51 2.77
C VAL A 61 10.44 4.26 4.18
N GLN A 62 11.35 3.87 5.07
CA GLN A 62 11.04 3.46 6.44
C GLN A 62 11.47 4.51 7.47
N ASN A 63 10.61 4.77 8.46
CA ASN A 63 10.94 5.51 9.68
C ASN A 63 10.47 4.69 10.90
N GLY A 64 11.40 4.13 11.67
CA GLY A 64 11.04 3.14 12.70
C GLY A 64 10.28 1.96 12.07
N GLN A 65 9.15 1.52 12.63
CA GLN A 65 8.36 0.43 12.03
C GLN A 65 7.33 0.91 10.98
N GLN A 66 7.39 2.18 10.56
CA GLN A 66 6.40 2.79 9.68
C GLN A 66 6.99 3.04 8.28
N THR A 67 6.28 2.58 7.24
CA THR A 67 6.52 3.05 5.86
C THR A 67 5.92 4.44 5.73
N VAL A 68 6.74 5.44 5.42
CA VAL A 68 6.32 6.85 5.35
C VAL A 68 6.17 7.36 3.93
N ALA A 69 6.80 6.71 2.95
CA ALA A 69 6.66 7.08 1.55
C ALA A 69 6.95 5.92 0.62
N ASP A 70 6.30 5.94 -0.53
CA ASP A 70 6.45 4.97 -1.62
C ASP A 70 6.90 5.71 -2.88
N TYR A 71 7.85 5.15 -3.63
CA TYR A 71 8.35 5.72 -4.88
C TYR A 71 8.32 4.67 -5.98
N THR A 72 8.07 5.10 -7.22
CA THR A 72 8.57 4.33 -8.36
C THR A 72 10.09 4.47 -8.41
N SER A 73 10.82 3.36 -8.58
CA SER A 73 12.28 3.35 -8.64
C SER A 73 12.81 4.39 -9.65
N GLY A 74 13.89 5.08 -9.27
CA GLY A 74 14.47 6.16 -10.08
C GLY A 74 13.75 7.51 -10.03
N THR A 75 12.62 7.62 -9.32
CA THR A 75 11.91 8.90 -9.15
C THR A 75 12.66 9.81 -8.16
N ALA A 76 12.61 11.12 -8.40
CA ALA A 76 13.19 12.11 -7.50
C ALA A 76 12.55 12.06 -6.10
N ALA A 77 13.35 12.23 -5.05
CA ALA A 77 12.89 12.17 -3.66
C ALA A 77 11.81 13.21 -3.29
N THR A 78 11.66 14.28 -4.08
CA THR A 78 10.59 15.28 -3.88
C THR A 78 9.23 14.85 -4.43
N ASN A 79 9.18 13.76 -5.20
CA ASN A 79 7.99 13.30 -5.92
C ASN A 79 7.63 11.86 -5.54
N PRO A 80 7.28 11.57 -4.28
CA PRO A 80 6.78 10.26 -3.90
C PRO A 80 5.47 9.93 -4.63
N THR A 81 5.26 8.66 -4.92
CA THR A 81 3.96 8.14 -5.40
C THR A 81 2.91 8.27 -4.30
N TYR A 82 3.30 7.95 -3.07
CA TYR A 82 2.49 8.16 -1.86
C TYR A 82 3.32 8.65 -0.69
N ASN A 83 2.72 9.49 0.16
CA ASN A 83 3.28 9.92 1.43
C ASN A 83 2.27 9.64 2.56
N ASP A 84 2.69 8.89 3.57
CA ASP A 84 1.86 8.43 4.68
C ASP A 84 2.18 9.20 5.96
N VAL A 85 1.14 9.74 6.60
CA VAL A 85 1.24 10.47 7.87
C VAL A 85 0.62 9.64 8.97
N TYR A 86 1.36 9.46 10.06
CA TYR A 86 0.94 8.73 11.25
C TYR A 86 0.68 9.71 12.40
N ALA A 87 -0.30 9.39 13.23
CA ALA A 87 -0.57 10.14 14.45
C ALA A 87 0.14 9.48 15.65
N SER A 88 0.36 10.25 16.71
CA SER A 88 0.93 9.73 17.95
C SER A 88 0.10 8.56 18.50
N TYR A 89 0.78 7.47 18.84
CA TYR A 89 0.18 6.24 19.38
C TYR A 89 -0.79 5.52 18.43
N ILE A 90 -0.75 5.84 17.14
CA ILE A 90 -1.50 5.13 16.10
C ILE A 90 -0.50 4.44 15.19
N ASP A 91 -0.64 3.11 15.07
CA ASP A 91 0.27 2.29 14.26
C ASP A 91 -0.08 2.33 12.77
N GLU A 92 -1.27 2.82 12.42
CA GLU A 92 -1.73 3.04 11.05
C GLU A 92 -1.57 4.52 10.59
N PRO A 93 -1.27 4.80 9.31
CA PRO A 93 -1.42 6.13 8.73
C PRO A 93 -2.84 6.64 8.94
N VAL A 94 -2.93 7.89 9.36
CA VAL A 94 -4.17 8.66 9.46
C VAL A 94 -4.44 9.44 8.17
N VAL A 95 -3.40 9.71 7.38
CA VAL A 95 -3.51 10.35 6.07
C VAL A 95 -2.56 9.68 5.08
N ARG A 96 -3.02 9.53 3.83
CA ARG A 96 -2.17 9.27 2.67
C ARG A 96 -2.36 10.36 1.64
N ASP A 97 -1.27 10.99 1.26
CA ASP A 97 -1.16 11.87 0.10
C ASP A 97 -0.60 11.09 -1.09
N GLY A 98 -0.96 11.48 -2.32
CA GLY A 98 -0.47 10.87 -3.54
C GLY A 98 -1.48 10.92 -4.68
N THR A 99 -1.31 10.02 -5.65
CA THR A 99 -2.13 9.99 -6.87
C THR A 99 -3.61 9.77 -6.52
N GLY A 100 -4.45 10.77 -6.80
CA GLY A 100 -5.88 10.77 -6.45
C GLY A 100 -6.26 11.63 -5.24
N GLY A 101 -5.30 12.38 -4.66
CA GLY A 101 -5.52 13.33 -3.57
C GLY A 101 -5.51 12.70 -2.19
N LEU A 102 -5.79 13.53 -1.18
CA LEU A 102 -5.73 13.13 0.23
C LEU A 102 -6.79 12.08 0.57
N ARG A 103 -6.34 11.03 1.26
CA ARG A 103 -7.18 10.01 1.89
C ARG A 103 -7.00 10.05 3.39
N TYR A 104 -8.09 10.13 4.13
CA TYR A 104 -8.10 10.12 5.59
C TYR A 104 -8.59 8.76 6.08
N TYR A 105 -7.84 8.15 6.99
CA TYR A 105 -8.16 6.83 7.53
C TYR A 105 -8.59 6.91 8.99
N ASN A 106 -9.62 6.15 9.32
CA ASN A 106 -10.03 5.85 10.68
C ASN A 106 -9.96 4.34 10.91
N ARG A 107 -9.61 3.97 12.15
CA ARG A 107 -9.56 2.57 12.56
C ARG A 107 -10.97 2.11 12.96
N SER A 108 -11.47 1.06 12.32
CA SER A 108 -12.67 0.38 12.80
C SER A 108 -12.35 -0.39 14.10
N PRO A 109 -13.34 -0.72 14.94
CA PRO A 109 -13.12 -1.53 16.13
C PRO A 109 -12.47 -2.90 15.85
N THR A 110 -12.56 -3.40 14.62
CA THR A 110 -11.96 -4.66 14.16
C THR A 110 -10.59 -4.47 13.51
N GLY A 111 -10.06 -3.25 13.46
CA GLY A 111 -8.76 -2.93 12.87
C GLY A 111 -8.77 -2.74 11.35
N VAL A 112 -9.94 -2.74 10.72
CA VAL A 112 -10.07 -2.43 9.30
C VAL A 112 -9.89 -0.91 9.10
N ARG A 113 -9.11 -0.53 8.09
CA ARG A 113 -9.00 0.86 7.67
C ARG A 113 -10.20 1.24 6.82
N GLU A 114 -10.99 2.17 7.32
CA GLU A 114 -12.01 2.83 6.52
C GLU A 114 -11.40 4.15 6.02
N GLY A 115 -11.47 4.38 4.71
CA GLY A 115 -10.89 5.56 4.07
C GLY A 115 -12.00 6.50 3.58
N SER A 116 -11.84 7.78 3.85
CA SER A 116 -12.63 8.84 3.21
C SER A 116 -11.74 9.68 2.31
N THR A 117 -12.23 10.01 1.12
CA THR A 117 -11.62 10.99 0.21
C THR A 117 -12.23 12.37 0.45
N GLU A 118 -11.49 13.43 0.14
CA GLU A 118 -11.97 14.81 0.19
C GLU A 118 -12.99 15.12 -0.92
N ARG A 119 -14.11 14.38 -0.96
CA ARG A 119 -15.23 14.67 -1.86
C ARG A 119 -16.55 14.63 -1.10
N SER A 120 -16.69 15.49 -0.10
CA SER A 120 -17.97 16.07 0.36
C SER A 120 -17.74 16.97 1.60
N ARG A 121 -17.18 18.16 1.39
CA ARG A 121 -17.70 19.30 2.15
C ARG A 121 -18.80 19.87 1.28
N ARG A 122 -20.07 19.65 1.69
CA ARG A 122 -21.17 20.44 1.12
C ARG A 122 -20.75 21.91 1.25
N PRO A 123 -20.76 22.72 0.17
CA PRO A 123 -20.62 24.15 0.37
C PRO A 123 -21.75 24.57 1.31
N ALA A 124 -21.42 25.31 2.37
CA ALA A 124 -22.44 25.92 3.21
C ALA A 124 -23.31 26.76 2.28
N GLU A 125 -24.57 26.36 2.11
CA GLU A 125 -25.55 27.17 1.42
C GLU A 125 -25.73 28.42 2.29
N VAL A 126 -25.08 29.52 1.87
CA VAL A 126 -25.35 30.83 2.44
C VAL A 126 -26.74 31.21 1.94
N VAL A 127 -27.75 30.85 2.72
CA VAL A 127 -29.11 31.36 2.52
C VAL A 127 -29.08 32.83 2.89
N THR A 128 -28.84 33.69 1.91
CA THR A 128 -29.14 35.12 2.06
C THR A 128 -30.65 35.27 2.01
N ALA A 129 -31.28 35.49 3.16
CA ALA A 129 -32.65 35.99 3.20
C ALA A 129 -32.63 37.42 2.64
N THR A 130 -33.22 37.62 1.46
CA THR A 130 -33.58 38.96 1.00
C THR A 130 -34.86 39.35 1.73
N GLU A 131 -34.76 40.24 2.72
CA GLU A 131 -35.91 40.99 3.21
C GLU A 131 -36.12 42.20 2.29
N GLY A 132 -37.32 42.35 1.73
CA GLY A 132 -37.72 43.47 0.86
C GLY A 132 -38.81 43.11 -0.14
#